data_AF-A0A328DJA7-F1
#
_entry.id   AF-A0A328DJA7-F1
#
_cell.length_a   1.000
_cell.length_b   1.000
_cell.length_c   1.000
_cell.angle_alpha   90.00
_cell.angle_beta   90.00
_cell.angle_gamma   90.00
#
_symmetry.space_group_name_H-M   'P 1'
#
loop_
_entity.id
_entity.type
_entity.pdbx_description
1 polymer ?
#
loop_
_entity_poly.entity_id
_entity_poly.type
_entity_poly.pdbx_seq_one_letter_code
_entity_poly.pdbx_strand_id
1 'polypeptide(L)'
;MTDNFSSKYLIKKTMHGRLFRGFSDNREVTIKTWDFFCPDKRVYEDHPMRFCNELEILIDENPHPTLMKLKGFCFKHILAVVYDEKPTNFLSEELYAGKNFGLDARMEVATQLASLFIWLHDKGMTFGDVDTSTIIIDNVSSFIFMLRGKSISMFPNLQKSCLKANLQSSPWHPPGKYEKKINHGK
;
A
#
# COMPACT_ATOMS: atom_id res chain seq x y z
N MET A 1 -14.69 -7.13 2.33
CA MET A 1 -14.96 -6.93 3.78
C MET A 1 -13.77 -7.46 4.58
N THR A 2 -13.24 -6.73 5.57
CA THR A 2 -11.96 -7.03 6.24
C THR A 2 -12.05 -7.84 7.54
N ASP A 3 -13.26 -8.30 7.91
CA ASP A 3 -13.55 -9.03 9.16
C ASP A 3 -12.83 -8.44 10.39
N ASN A 4 -12.95 -7.11 10.54
CA ASN A 4 -12.32 -6.33 11.61
C ASN A 4 -10.80 -6.56 11.77
N PHE A 5 -10.08 -6.79 10.67
CA PHE A 5 -8.63 -7.04 10.66
C PHE A 5 -8.24 -8.24 11.56
N SER A 6 -9.07 -9.28 11.56
CA SER A 6 -8.81 -10.54 12.26
C SER A 6 -7.44 -11.11 11.92
N SER A 7 -6.76 -11.65 12.94
CA SER A 7 -5.45 -12.29 12.79
C SER A 7 -5.46 -13.47 11.81
N LYS A 8 -6.63 -14.09 11.58
CA LYS A 8 -6.84 -15.13 10.57
C LYS A 8 -6.45 -14.67 9.15
N TYR A 9 -6.63 -13.39 8.85
CA TYR A 9 -6.32 -12.82 7.54
C TYR A 9 -4.98 -12.09 7.52
N LEU A 10 -4.20 -12.11 8.61
CA LEU A 10 -2.89 -11.49 8.66
C LEU A 10 -1.93 -12.25 7.76
N ILE A 11 -1.37 -11.57 6.76
CA ILE A 11 -0.31 -12.09 5.90
C ILE A 11 1.04 -11.88 6.60
N LYS A 12 1.34 -10.63 6.99
CA LYS A 12 2.63 -10.28 7.57
C LYS A 12 2.54 -9.00 8.41
N LYS A 13 3.37 -8.92 9.46
CA LYS A 13 3.64 -7.66 10.16
C LYS A 13 4.73 -6.89 9.43
N THR A 14 4.53 -5.59 9.28
CA THR A 14 5.50 -4.66 8.72
C THR A 14 5.98 -3.72 9.84
N MET A 15 7.11 -3.05 9.67
CA MET A 15 7.60 -2.02 10.59
C MET A 15 6.58 -0.92 10.93
N HIS A 16 5.65 -0.61 10.02
CA HIS A 16 4.73 0.53 10.17
C HIS A 16 3.26 0.11 10.29
N GLY A 17 2.98 -1.19 10.29
CA GLY A 17 1.63 -1.72 10.38
C GLY A 17 1.54 -3.16 9.88
N ARG A 18 0.48 -3.55 9.19
CA ARG A 18 0.21 -4.95 8.86
C ARG A 18 -0.30 -5.13 7.44
N LEU A 19 -0.10 -6.32 6.91
CA LEU A 19 -0.67 -6.78 5.65
C LEU A 19 -1.74 -7.82 5.91
N PHE A 20 -2.90 -7.62 5.30
CA PHE A 20 -4.04 -8.50 5.41
C PHE A 20 -4.51 -8.97 4.06
N ARG A 21 -5.02 -10.20 4.06
CA ARG A 21 -5.87 -10.73 3.00
C ARG A 21 -7.25 -10.10 3.13
N GLY A 22 -7.78 -9.59 2.03
CA GLY A 22 -9.12 -9.05 1.94
C GLY A 22 -9.89 -9.62 0.76
N PHE A 23 -11.17 -9.26 0.67
CA PHE A 23 -12.02 -9.59 -0.47
C PHE A 23 -12.83 -8.36 -0.90
N SER A 24 -12.83 -8.07 -2.21
CA SER A 24 -13.66 -7.07 -2.87
C SER A 24 -14.28 -7.69 -4.12
N ASP A 25 -15.59 -7.60 -4.29
CA ASP A 25 -16.31 -8.15 -5.47
C ASP A 25 -15.95 -9.61 -5.78
N ASN A 26 -15.87 -10.44 -4.74
CA ASN A 26 -15.42 -11.85 -4.79
C ASN A 26 -13.99 -12.08 -5.32
N ARG A 27 -13.19 -11.02 -5.46
CA ARG A 27 -11.75 -11.11 -5.77
C ARG A 27 -10.94 -10.89 -4.51
N GLU A 28 -9.87 -11.66 -4.39
CA GLU A 28 -8.89 -11.53 -3.32
C GLU A 28 -8.09 -10.24 -3.52
N VAL A 29 -7.94 -9.45 -2.47
CA VAL A 29 -7.18 -8.19 -2.46
C VAL A 29 -6.20 -8.19 -1.29
N THR A 30 -5.18 -7.35 -1.36
CA THR A 30 -4.23 -7.14 -0.27
C THR A 30 -4.47 -5.80 0.39
N ILE A 31 -4.47 -5.76 1.72
CA ILE A 31 -4.75 -4.56 2.48
C ILE A 31 -3.55 -4.27 3.37
N LYS A 32 -2.91 -3.12 3.15
CA LYS A 32 -1.83 -2.63 3.99
C LYS A 32 -2.36 -1.56 4.92
N THR A 33 -2.08 -1.70 6.21
CA THR A 33 -2.43 -0.71 7.23
C THR A 33 -1.19 -0.02 7.75
N TRP A 34 -1.35 1.22 8.19
CA TRP A 34 -0.39 1.93 9.03
C TRP A 34 -0.96 1.99 10.44
N ASP A 35 -0.45 1.13 11.31
CA ASP A 35 -1.04 0.94 12.62
C ASP A 35 -0.43 1.89 13.66
N PHE A 36 -1.28 2.54 14.46
CA PHE A 36 -0.86 3.41 15.56
C PHE A 36 -0.86 2.62 16.89
N PHE A 37 -0.03 1.59 17.01
CA PHE A 37 0.04 0.79 18.25
C PHE A 37 1.02 1.37 19.26
N CYS A 38 0.56 1.99 20.35
CA CYS A 38 1.37 2.41 21.50
C CYS A 38 2.38 1.29 21.93
N PRO A 39 3.68 1.57 22.19
CA PRO A 39 4.21 2.83 22.75
C PRO A 39 5.27 3.60 21.95
N ASP A 40 5.67 3.19 20.74
CA ASP A 40 6.87 3.76 20.09
C ASP A 40 6.59 5.04 19.27
N LYS A 41 6.49 6.18 19.99
CA LYS A 41 6.12 7.50 19.46
C LYS A 41 6.88 7.95 18.20
N ARG A 42 8.14 7.54 18.02
CA ARG A 42 9.01 8.02 16.92
C ARG A 42 8.62 7.50 15.54
N VAL A 43 7.87 6.41 15.47
CA VAL A 43 7.48 5.80 14.19
C VAL A 43 6.17 6.38 13.65
N TYR A 44 5.31 6.92 14.53
CA TYR A 44 3.95 7.34 14.18
C TYR A 44 3.82 8.73 13.57
N GLU A 45 4.73 9.66 13.89
CA GLU A 45 4.64 11.06 13.41
C GLU A 45 4.61 11.14 11.88
N ASP A 46 5.30 10.22 11.21
CA ASP A 46 5.36 10.18 9.75
C ASP A 46 4.25 9.35 9.09
N HIS A 47 3.45 8.56 9.83
CA HIS A 47 2.49 7.62 9.23
C HIS A 47 1.55 8.26 8.19
N PRO A 48 0.93 9.43 8.47
CA PRO A 48 0.13 10.14 7.47
C PRO A 48 0.92 10.51 6.22
N MET A 49 2.15 11.04 6.38
CA MET A 49 3.00 11.41 5.25
C MET A 49 3.39 10.19 4.41
N ARG A 50 3.71 9.08 5.06
CA ARG A 50 4.08 7.82 4.38
C ARG A 50 2.94 7.22 3.60
N PHE A 51 1.74 7.27 4.18
CA PHE A 51 0.51 6.87 3.51
C PHE A 51 0.26 7.75 2.28
N CYS A 52 0.37 9.07 2.41
CA CYS A 52 0.20 10.01 1.29
C CYS A 52 1.23 9.79 0.18
N ASN A 53 2.51 9.65 0.51
CA ASN A 53 3.57 9.43 -0.47
C ASN A 53 3.37 8.12 -1.25
N GLU A 54 2.93 7.06 -0.58
CA GLU A 54 2.63 5.81 -1.25
C GLU A 54 1.40 5.92 -2.15
N LEU A 55 0.32 6.57 -1.70
CA LEU A 55 -0.82 6.84 -2.56
C LEU A 55 -0.41 7.63 -3.80
N GLU A 56 0.44 8.62 -3.63
CA GLU A 56 0.88 9.47 -4.72
C GLU A 56 1.60 8.71 -5.83
N ILE A 57 2.49 7.80 -5.45
CA ILE A 57 3.19 6.92 -6.39
C ILE A 57 2.19 5.97 -7.09
N LEU A 58 1.20 5.49 -6.34
CA LEU A 58 0.24 4.49 -6.82
C LEU A 58 -0.89 5.07 -7.70
N ILE A 59 -1.19 6.36 -7.58
CA ILE A 59 -2.21 7.05 -8.41
C ILE A 59 -1.62 7.70 -9.66
N ASP A 60 -0.31 7.56 -9.89
CA ASP A 60 0.34 8.11 -11.07
C ASP A 60 -0.35 7.64 -12.36
N GLU A 61 -0.42 8.52 -13.37
CA GLU A 61 -1.06 8.19 -14.65
C GLU A 61 -0.31 7.08 -15.41
N ASN A 62 1.00 6.93 -15.15
CA ASN A 62 1.85 5.92 -15.75
C ASN A 62 2.66 5.18 -14.66
N PRO A 63 1.99 4.34 -13.84
CA PRO A 63 2.64 3.66 -12.72
C PRO A 63 3.68 2.67 -13.25
N HIS A 64 4.83 2.60 -12.56
CA HIS A 64 5.87 1.64 -12.93
C HIS A 64 5.32 0.20 -12.86
N PRO A 65 5.61 -0.67 -13.85
CA PRO A 65 4.99 -1.99 -13.98
C PRO A 65 5.28 -2.94 -12.81
N THR A 66 6.29 -2.66 -12.00
CA THR A 66 6.65 -3.45 -10.81
C THR A 66 5.96 -3.00 -9.53
N LEU A 67 5.07 -2.00 -9.59
CA LEU A 67 4.28 -1.57 -8.43
C LEU A 67 2.98 -2.34 -8.33
N MET A 68 2.52 -2.55 -7.09
CA MET A 68 1.20 -3.11 -6.87
C MET A 68 0.11 -2.19 -7.43
N LYS A 69 -0.92 -2.77 -8.04
CA LYS A 69 -2.07 -2.02 -8.56
C LYS A 69 -2.97 -1.55 -7.43
N LEU A 70 -3.21 -0.24 -7.36
CA LEU A 70 -4.15 0.34 -6.41
C LEU A 70 -5.59 -0.04 -6.75
N LYS A 71 -6.30 -0.63 -5.79
CA LYS A 71 -7.75 -0.87 -5.84
C LYS A 71 -8.54 0.21 -5.12
N GLY A 72 -7.98 0.75 -4.04
CA GLY A 72 -8.62 1.79 -3.23
C GLY A 72 -7.83 2.08 -1.96
N PHE A 73 -8.36 2.97 -1.12
CA PHE A 73 -7.72 3.35 0.13
C PHE A 73 -8.74 3.83 1.18
N CYS A 74 -8.32 3.85 2.44
CA CYS A 74 -9.06 4.38 3.57
C CYS A 74 -8.14 5.30 4.39
N PHE A 75 -8.67 6.43 4.85
CA PHE A 75 -7.96 7.33 5.75
C PHE A 75 -8.82 7.85 6.92
N LYS A 76 -10.12 7.49 6.96
CA LYS A 76 -11.06 8.02 7.97
C LYS A 76 -10.96 7.31 9.32
N HIS A 77 -10.92 5.99 9.29
CA HIS A 77 -10.92 5.15 10.51
C HIS A 77 -9.60 4.43 10.71
N ILE A 78 -8.90 4.16 9.60
CA ILE A 78 -7.59 3.53 9.54
C ILE A 78 -6.89 4.09 8.31
N LEU A 79 -5.59 4.29 8.40
CA LEU A 79 -4.76 4.53 7.21
C LEU A 79 -4.52 3.18 6.55
N ALA A 80 -5.15 2.95 5.40
CA ALA A 80 -5.02 1.70 4.67
C ALA A 80 -5.04 1.87 3.15
N VAL A 81 -4.19 1.11 2.47
CA VAL A 81 -4.16 0.96 1.02
C VAL A 81 -4.64 -0.44 0.67
N VAL A 82 -5.47 -0.54 -0.36
CA VAL A 82 -6.00 -1.79 -0.89
C VAL A 82 -5.43 -1.99 -2.29
N TYR A 83 -4.77 -3.12 -2.50
CA TYR A 83 -4.18 -3.51 -3.79
C TYR A 83 -4.99 -4.61 -4.44
N ASP A 84 -5.10 -4.58 -5.78
CA ASP A 84 -5.83 -5.57 -6.59
C ASP A 84 -5.00 -6.84 -6.89
N GLU A 85 -4.00 -7.10 -6.06
CA GLU A 85 -3.02 -8.17 -6.23
C GLU A 85 -2.77 -8.89 -4.91
N LYS A 86 -2.30 -10.14 -5.02
CA LYS A 86 -2.06 -11.04 -3.91
C LYS A 86 -0.58 -11.38 -3.82
N PRO A 87 0.08 -11.14 -2.67
CA PRO A 87 1.40 -11.67 -2.40
C PRO A 87 1.41 -13.20 -2.46
N THR A 88 2.25 -13.74 -3.33
CA THR A 88 2.53 -15.18 -3.48
C THR A 88 3.67 -15.61 -2.55
N ASN A 89 4.78 -14.89 -2.57
CA ASN A 89 5.87 -15.03 -1.62
C ASN A 89 6.64 -13.71 -1.44
N PHE A 90 7.49 -13.61 -0.41
CA PHE A 90 8.39 -12.47 -0.21
C PHE A 90 9.85 -12.89 -0.42
N LEU A 91 10.68 -11.96 -0.93
CA LEU A 91 12.11 -12.22 -1.12
C LEU A 91 12.81 -12.61 0.18
N SER A 92 12.41 -12.03 1.32
CA SER A 92 12.93 -12.44 2.61
C SER A 92 12.78 -13.94 2.84
N GLU A 93 11.60 -14.51 2.53
CA GLU A 93 11.33 -15.93 2.78
C GLU A 93 12.14 -16.84 1.86
N GLU A 94 12.31 -16.48 0.57
CA GLU A 94 13.16 -17.24 -0.35
C GLU A 94 14.64 -17.21 0.05
N LEU A 95 15.13 -16.06 0.53
CA LEU A 95 16.50 -15.94 1.02
C LEU A 95 16.72 -16.69 2.34
N TYR A 96 15.75 -16.66 3.27
CA TYR A 96 15.83 -17.38 4.54
C TYR A 96 15.68 -18.89 4.40
N ALA A 97 14.92 -19.37 3.42
CA ALA A 97 14.67 -20.81 3.21
C ALA A 97 15.93 -21.61 2.83
N GLY A 98 17.09 -20.97 2.66
CA GLY A 98 18.35 -21.62 2.27
C GLY A 98 18.29 -22.25 0.87
N LYS A 99 17.24 -21.96 0.11
CA LYS A 99 17.15 -22.32 -1.30
C LYS A 99 18.21 -21.55 -2.05
N ASN A 100 18.78 -22.17 -3.07
CA ASN A 100 19.75 -21.51 -3.93
C ASN A 100 19.02 -20.43 -4.76
N PHE A 101 18.91 -19.22 -4.21
CA PHE A 101 18.44 -18.05 -4.94
C PHE A 101 19.54 -17.69 -5.94
N GLY A 102 19.41 -18.22 -7.16
CA GLY A 102 20.43 -18.20 -8.20
C GLY A 102 20.83 -16.80 -8.64
N LEU A 103 21.99 -16.68 -9.28
CA LEU A 103 22.52 -15.40 -9.76
C LEU A 103 21.55 -14.70 -10.72
N ASP A 104 20.93 -15.44 -11.63
CA ASP A 104 19.99 -14.89 -12.62
C ASP A 104 18.80 -14.21 -11.95
N ALA A 105 18.17 -14.87 -10.96
CA ALA A 105 17.08 -14.29 -10.19
C ALA A 105 17.50 -13.04 -9.40
N ARG A 106 18.73 -13.02 -8.86
CA ARG A 106 19.28 -11.83 -8.19
C ARG A 106 19.47 -10.67 -9.15
N MET A 107 20.03 -10.94 -10.33
CA MET A 107 20.23 -9.93 -11.37
C MET A 107 18.90 -9.38 -11.86
N GLU A 108 17.87 -10.22 -11.94
CA GLU A 108 16.51 -9.81 -12.29
C GLU A 108 15.90 -8.87 -11.23
N VAL A 109 15.96 -9.22 -9.94
CA VAL A 109 15.54 -8.32 -8.84
C VAL A 109 16.27 -6.98 -8.92
N ALA A 110 17.59 -7.02 -9.06
CA ALA A 110 18.42 -5.81 -9.09
C ALA A 110 18.08 -4.91 -10.29
N THR A 111 17.84 -5.51 -11.46
CA THR A 111 17.45 -4.78 -12.68
C THR A 111 16.09 -4.12 -12.52
N GLN A 112 15.11 -4.83 -11.94
CA GLN A 112 13.77 -4.27 -11.70
C GLN A 112 13.78 -3.16 -10.65
N LEU A 113 14.57 -3.31 -9.58
CA LEU A 113 14.79 -2.24 -8.60
C LEU A 113 15.44 -1.01 -9.22
N ALA A 114 16.47 -1.21 -10.05
CA ALA A 114 17.15 -0.11 -10.73
C ALA A 114 16.18 0.65 -11.67
N SER A 115 15.35 -0.08 -12.42
CA SER A 115 14.30 0.51 -13.27
C SER A 115 13.30 1.32 -12.45
N LEU A 116 12.83 0.77 -11.32
CA LEU A 116 11.91 1.48 -10.42
C LEU A 116 12.55 2.75 -9.84
N PHE A 117 13.82 2.70 -9.46
CA PHE A 117 14.54 3.86 -8.94
C PHE A 117 14.73 4.96 -9.98
N ILE A 118 15.07 4.60 -11.22
CA ILE A 118 15.13 5.58 -12.32
C ILE A 118 13.79 6.29 -12.46
N TRP A 119 12.69 5.52 -12.53
CA TRP A 119 11.34 6.07 -12.65
C TRP A 119 10.93 6.97 -11.46
N LEU A 120 11.29 6.60 -10.23
CA LEU A 120 11.07 7.43 -9.04
C LEU A 120 11.91 8.72 -9.08
N HIS A 121 13.18 8.62 -9.44
CA HIS A 121 14.09 9.76 -9.51
C HIS A 121 13.66 10.77 -10.59
N ASP A 122 13.14 10.31 -11.73
CA ASP A 122 12.57 11.17 -12.77
C ASP A 122 11.38 12.00 -12.26
N LYS A 123 10.67 11.50 -11.24
CA LYS A 123 9.58 12.21 -10.54
C LYS A 123 10.06 13.06 -9.37
N GLY A 124 11.37 13.16 -9.16
CA GLY A 124 11.95 13.87 -8.02
C GLY A 124 11.69 13.19 -6.68
N MET A 125 11.41 11.88 -6.70
CA MET A 125 11.20 11.06 -5.51
C MET A 125 12.39 10.16 -5.28
N THR A 126 12.81 10.01 -4.03
CA THR A 126 13.84 9.04 -3.63
C THR A 126 13.21 7.90 -2.86
N PHE A 127 13.83 6.72 -2.89
CA PHE A 127 13.39 5.56 -2.12
C PHE A 127 14.44 5.24 -1.06
N GLY A 128 14.21 5.68 0.19
CA GLY A 128 15.25 5.63 1.21
C GLY A 128 15.51 4.29 1.91
N ASP A 129 14.70 3.26 1.69
CA ASP A 129 14.90 1.96 2.34
C ASP A 129 14.22 0.82 1.57
N VAL A 130 15.02 -0.08 0.98
CA VAL A 130 14.54 -1.33 0.37
C VAL A 130 14.88 -2.48 1.31
N ASP A 131 13.84 -3.16 1.76
CA ASP A 131 13.96 -4.39 2.55
C ASP A 131 13.41 -5.57 1.75
N THR A 132 14.14 -6.69 1.74
CA THR A 132 13.72 -7.97 1.18
C THR A 132 12.34 -8.43 1.66
N SER A 133 11.90 -8.01 2.86
CA SER A 133 10.55 -8.31 3.38
C SER A 133 9.41 -7.56 2.68
N THR A 134 9.74 -6.63 1.80
CA THR A 134 8.79 -5.75 1.08
C THR A 134 8.76 -5.98 -0.43
N ILE A 135 9.60 -6.90 -0.90
CA ILE A 135 9.66 -7.35 -2.28
C ILE A 135 8.83 -8.63 -2.37
N ILE A 136 7.72 -8.56 -3.10
CA ILE A 136 6.87 -9.71 -3.41
C ILE A 136 7.45 -10.38 -4.66
N ILE A 137 7.55 -11.71 -4.61
CA ILE A 137 7.97 -12.54 -5.74
C ILE A 137 6.73 -13.18 -6.33
N ASP A 138 6.23 -12.63 -7.44
CA ASP A 138 5.20 -13.32 -8.21
C ASP A 138 5.85 -14.33 -9.16
N ASN A 139 5.22 -15.50 -9.29
CA ASN A 139 5.71 -16.53 -10.21
C ASN A 139 5.64 -15.95 -11.62
N VAL A 140 6.75 -16.07 -12.35
CA VAL A 140 7.02 -15.40 -13.64
C VAL A 140 7.60 -13.99 -13.47
N SER A 141 8.86 -13.93 -13.03
CA SER A 141 9.79 -12.84 -13.39
C SER A 141 9.34 -11.40 -13.07
N SER A 142 8.38 -11.25 -12.17
CA SER A 142 7.74 -9.96 -11.88
C SER A 142 7.84 -9.75 -10.37
N PHE A 143 8.82 -8.95 -9.95
CA PHE A 143 8.94 -8.54 -8.57
C PHE A 143 7.99 -7.36 -8.37
N ILE A 144 7.10 -7.51 -7.40
CA ILE A 144 6.11 -6.50 -7.07
C ILE A 144 6.57 -5.82 -5.78
N PHE A 145 6.81 -4.51 -5.85
CA PHE A 145 7.35 -3.74 -4.74
C PHE A 145 6.24 -3.12 -3.91
N MET A 146 6.29 -3.38 -2.61
CA MET A 146 5.50 -2.66 -1.64
C MET A 146 6.32 -1.53 -1.03
N LEU A 147 5.87 -0.30 -1.20
CA LEU A 147 6.68 0.87 -0.87
C LEU A 147 6.82 1.04 0.65
N ARG A 148 8.03 1.32 1.17
CA ARG A 148 8.23 1.82 2.54
C ARG A 148 8.55 3.31 2.51
N GLY A 149 7.65 4.13 3.02
CA GLY A 149 7.84 5.59 3.09
C GLY A 149 8.89 6.11 4.07
N LYS A 150 9.97 5.38 4.43
CA LYS A 150 10.96 5.94 5.39
C LYS A 150 11.78 7.11 4.85
N SER A 151 11.84 7.28 3.52
CA SER A 151 12.45 8.46 2.89
C SER A 151 11.95 8.60 1.46
N ILE A 152 10.67 8.95 1.29
CA ILE A 152 10.27 9.63 0.05
C ILE A 152 10.29 11.11 0.42
N SER A 153 11.45 11.74 0.21
CA SER A 153 11.57 13.19 0.33
C SER A 153 10.96 13.80 -0.93
N MET A 154 9.71 14.19 -0.84
CA MET A 154 9.04 14.92 -1.91
C MET A 154 9.48 16.39 -1.91
N PHE A 155 9.83 16.93 -3.08
CA PHE A 155 9.90 18.37 -3.29
C PHE A 155 8.47 18.97 -3.35
N PRO A 156 8.20 20.14 -2.74
CA PRO A 156 6.96 20.44 -1.98
C PRO A 156 5.63 20.63 -2.73
N ASN A 157 5.46 20.13 -3.95
CA ASN A 157 4.38 20.57 -4.83
C ASN A 157 3.07 19.75 -4.72
N LEU A 158 3.07 18.52 -4.19
CA LEU A 158 1.82 17.72 -4.05
C LEU A 158 1.14 17.79 -2.67
N GLN A 159 1.75 18.45 -1.67
CA GLN A 159 1.09 18.72 -0.39
C GLN A 159 -0.22 19.54 -0.53
N LYS A 160 -0.39 20.29 -1.63
CA LYS A 160 -1.54 21.19 -1.85
C LYS A 160 -2.77 20.52 -2.48
N SER A 161 -2.64 19.42 -3.21
CA SER A 161 -3.76 18.79 -3.94
C SER A 161 -4.57 17.83 -3.05
N CYS A 162 -3.88 17.00 -2.24
CA CYS A 162 -4.52 16.04 -1.33
C CYS A 162 -5.36 16.70 -0.23
N LEU A 163 -4.96 17.88 0.23
CA LEU A 163 -5.72 18.70 1.21
C LEU A 163 -6.92 19.41 0.58
N LYS A 164 -6.83 19.84 -0.69
CA LYS A 164 -7.92 20.58 -1.37
C LYS A 164 -9.02 19.68 -1.91
N ALA A 165 -8.71 18.45 -2.33
CA ALA A 165 -9.70 17.57 -2.97
C ALA A 165 -10.62 16.83 -1.98
N ASN A 166 -10.24 16.66 -0.71
CA ASN A 166 -10.91 15.72 0.22
C ASN A 166 -11.96 16.32 1.16
N LEU A 167 -12.22 17.63 1.14
CA LEU A 167 -13.35 18.23 1.87
C LEU A 167 -14.67 18.17 1.08
N GLN A 168 -14.65 17.91 -0.23
CA GLN A 168 -15.82 18.11 -1.09
C GLN A 168 -16.43 16.84 -1.71
N SER A 169 -15.81 15.66 -1.62
CA SER A 169 -16.22 14.49 -2.42
C SER A 169 -16.55 13.20 -1.65
N SER A 170 -16.68 13.24 -0.32
CA SER A 170 -16.95 12.03 0.47
C SER A 170 -18.41 11.90 0.91
N PRO A 171 -19.16 10.96 0.31
CA PRO A 171 -19.93 10.04 1.15
C PRO A 171 -19.83 8.60 0.62
N TRP A 172 -19.42 7.68 1.48
CA TRP A 172 -19.81 6.29 1.32
C TRP A 172 -20.48 5.85 2.63
N HIS A 173 -21.78 5.56 2.52
CA HIS A 173 -22.64 5.04 3.58
C HIS A 173 -22.80 3.53 3.37
N PRO A 174 -22.73 2.71 4.42
CA PRO A 174 -23.05 1.28 4.32
C PRO A 174 -24.56 1.08 4.04
N PRO A 175 -24.94 0.01 3.30
CA PRO A 175 -26.34 -0.27 3.01
C PRO A 175 -27.00 -0.87 4.24
N GLY A 176 -27.96 -0.16 4.82
CA GLY A 176 -28.86 -0.75 5.81
C GLY A 176 -29.36 0.24 6.85
N LYS A 177 -30.67 0.50 6.74
CA LYS A 177 -31.55 1.21 7.68
C LYS A 177 -31.32 2.70 7.77
N TYR A 178 -32.20 3.49 7.13
CA TYR A 178 -32.98 4.54 7.81
C TYR A 178 -34.26 4.78 7.00
N GLU A 179 -35.38 4.25 7.47
CA GLU A 179 -36.69 4.80 7.12
C GLU A 179 -36.74 6.25 7.58
N LYS A 180 -37.06 7.18 6.67
CA LYS A 180 -37.71 8.44 7.05
C LYS A 180 -38.97 8.58 6.21
N LYS A 181 -40.10 8.40 6.89
CA LYS A 181 -41.43 8.79 6.40
C LYS A 181 -41.38 10.25 5.95
N ILE A 182 -41.70 10.49 4.68
CA ILE A 182 -42.01 11.83 4.19
C ILE A 182 -43.51 12.00 4.33
N ASN A 183 -43.95 12.68 5.40
CA ASN A 183 -45.28 13.28 5.45
C ASN A 183 -45.21 14.61 4.71
N HIS A 184 -45.83 14.73 3.54
CA HIS A 184 -46.23 16.01 2.95
C HIS A 184 -47.66 15.88 2.44
N GLY A 185 -48.55 16.74 2.93
CA GLY A 185 -49.90 16.87 2.40
C GLY A 185 -50.84 17.69 3.28
N LYS A 186 -50.70 19.01 3.24
CA LYS A 186 -51.70 19.94 2.70
C LYS A 186 -51.17 21.37 2.71
#